data_AF-A0A4U0WG83-F1
#
_entry.id   AF-A0A4U0WG83-F1
#
_cell.length_a   1.000
_cell.length_b   1.000
_cell.length_c   1.000
_cell.angle_alpha   90.00
_cell.angle_beta   90.00
_cell.angle_gamma   90.00
#
_symmetry.space_group_name_H-M   'P 1'
#
loop_
_entity.id
_entity.type
_entity.pdbx_description
1 polymer ?
#
loop_
_entity_poly.entity_id
_entity_poly.type
_entity_poly.pdbx_seq_one_letter_code
_entity_poly.pdbx_strand_id
1 'polypeptide(L)'
;DTGEHITENGQLSYIPFPPTGGCNETGRPLELVFGVEKDINCTIDFVDDPFFHLLEFYVHNDAPLTCRIPTRPLPPSALKEEYEEGTKDMTEGQGALSEVYTPMIVALTGTLQLSHLHVSTSLNVLVHAAPRSVAPGTIAAATAYSISREPPTRIVIGDALPLRFSVRWYPNTSLPSGWAGVGGHLTFSTLVYCLISAGASAAICLAYFRGVELPRRLKMHGKDRIGGMERGAGLGGYGIANGGGYGYGIGKRD
;
A
#
# COMPACT_ATOMS: atom_id res chain seq x y z
N ASP A 1 -27.48 11.63 -28.78
CA ASP A 1 -27.09 10.46 -29.58
C ASP A 1 -25.64 10.65 -30.01
N THR A 2 -24.74 10.67 -29.01
CA THR A 2 -23.38 11.26 -29.09
C THR A 2 -22.50 10.60 -28.02
N GLY A 3 -22.16 9.34 -28.25
CA GLY A 3 -21.35 8.50 -27.35
C GLY A 3 -21.14 7.14 -28.00
N GLU A 4 -20.51 7.18 -29.17
CA GLU A 4 -20.44 6.17 -30.22
C GLU A 4 -20.41 4.72 -29.74
N HIS A 5 -21.56 4.05 -29.87
CA HIS A 5 -21.60 2.60 -29.88
C HIS A 5 -21.44 2.15 -31.33
N ILE A 6 -20.40 1.38 -31.62
CA ILE A 6 -20.27 0.73 -32.91
C ILE A 6 -21.41 -0.27 -33.00
N THR A 7 -22.31 -0.13 -33.96
CA THR A 7 -23.46 -1.04 -34.10
C THR A 7 -23.19 -1.98 -35.26
N GLU A 8 -22.98 -3.26 -34.97
CA GLU A 8 -22.83 -4.29 -35.98
C GLU A 8 -24.12 -5.12 -36.02
N ASN A 9 -24.77 -5.20 -37.18
CA ASN A 9 -26.05 -5.91 -37.37
C ASN A 9 -27.19 -5.48 -36.43
N GLY A 10 -27.20 -4.21 -35.99
CA GLY A 10 -28.24 -3.67 -35.09
C GLY A 10 -28.00 -3.94 -33.59
N GLN A 11 -26.85 -4.50 -33.22
CA GLN A 11 -26.42 -4.71 -31.83
C GLN A 11 -25.16 -3.90 -31.51
N LEU A 12 -25.01 -3.44 -30.27
CA LEU A 12 -23.84 -2.65 -29.86
C LEU A 12 -22.60 -3.56 -29.77
N SER A 13 -21.61 -3.33 -30.61
CA SER A 13 -20.35 -4.07 -30.64
C SER A 13 -19.36 -3.45 -29.66
N TYR A 14 -18.65 -4.31 -28.92
CA TYR A 14 -17.55 -3.91 -28.04
C TYR A 14 -16.24 -4.13 -28.78
N ILE A 15 -15.45 -3.05 -28.91
CA ILE A 15 -14.12 -3.11 -29.50
C ILE A 15 -13.02 -3.17 -28.43
N PRO A 16 -11.89 -3.83 -28.71
CA PRO A 16 -10.73 -3.80 -27.81
C PRO A 16 -10.20 -2.38 -27.60
N PHE A 17 -9.72 -2.10 -26.39
CA PHE A 17 -9.07 -0.83 -26.06
C PHE A 17 -7.54 -0.95 -26.20
N PRO A 18 -6.84 0.04 -26.77
CA PRO A 18 -7.36 1.27 -27.38
C PRO A 18 -8.02 1.02 -28.76
N PRO A 19 -8.99 1.87 -29.16
CA PRO A 19 -9.76 1.67 -30.39
C PRO A 19 -8.91 1.76 -31.66
N THR A 20 -7.83 2.52 -31.63
CA THR A 20 -6.92 2.76 -32.77
C THR A 20 -5.59 2.06 -32.55
N GLY A 21 -5.24 1.10 -33.43
CA GLY A 21 -3.86 0.60 -33.61
C GLY A 21 -3.24 -0.23 -32.47
N GLY A 22 -3.89 -0.39 -31.32
CA GLY A 22 -3.29 -1.03 -30.15
C GLY A 22 -2.29 -0.11 -29.43
N CYS A 23 -1.64 -0.62 -28.38
CA CYS A 23 -0.58 0.11 -27.69
C CYS A 23 0.69 0.12 -28.55
N ASN A 24 1.33 1.28 -28.75
CA ASN A 24 2.55 1.39 -29.57
C ASN A 24 3.68 0.46 -29.07
N GLU A 25 3.78 0.24 -27.76
CA GLU A 25 4.81 -0.60 -27.16
C GLU A 25 4.67 -2.09 -27.52
N THR A 26 3.44 -2.57 -27.74
CA THR A 26 3.15 -4.01 -27.95
C THR A 26 2.55 -4.32 -29.32
N GLY A 27 2.01 -3.31 -30.02
CA GLY A 27 1.20 -3.47 -31.22
C GLY A 27 -0.08 -4.28 -30.99
N ARG A 28 -0.52 -4.42 -29.73
CA ARG A 28 -1.69 -5.20 -29.32
C ARG A 28 -2.62 -4.38 -28.44
N PRO A 29 -3.91 -4.76 -28.33
CA PRO A 29 -4.80 -4.18 -27.32
C PRO A 29 -4.25 -4.34 -25.91
N LEU A 30 -4.81 -3.60 -24.96
CA LEU A 30 -4.43 -3.67 -23.55
C LEU A 30 -4.69 -5.08 -23.00
N GLU A 31 -3.61 -5.80 -22.69
CA GLU A 31 -3.65 -7.16 -22.15
C GLU A 31 -3.21 -7.18 -20.68
N LEU A 32 -4.04 -7.79 -19.83
CA LEU A 32 -3.75 -7.98 -18.40
C LEU A 32 -3.45 -9.45 -18.14
N VAL A 33 -2.26 -9.73 -17.59
CA VAL A 33 -1.90 -11.09 -17.18
C VAL A 33 -2.55 -11.42 -15.85
N PHE A 34 -3.34 -12.49 -15.82
CA PHE A 34 -4.11 -12.89 -14.64
C PHE A 34 -3.21 -13.10 -13.42
N GLY A 35 -3.52 -12.40 -12.32
CA GLY A 35 -2.82 -12.53 -11.03
C GLY A 35 -1.39 -11.97 -11.01
N VAL A 36 -0.97 -11.24 -12.04
CA VAL A 36 0.36 -10.61 -12.08
C VAL A 36 0.22 -9.10 -11.88
N GLU A 37 0.81 -8.60 -10.79
CA GLU A 37 0.91 -7.17 -10.53
C GLU A 37 2.06 -6.58 -11.35
N LYS A 38 1.75 -5.63 -12.25
CA LYS A 38 2.74 -5.01 -13.12
C LYS A 38 2.29 -3.61 -13.53
N ASP A 39 3.26 -2.73 -13.73
CA ASP A 39 3.06 -1.45 -14.39
C ASP A 39 3.16 -1.64 -15.92
N ILE A 40 2.11 -1.25 -16.63
CA ILE A 40 1.96 -1.41 -18.07
C ILE A 40 1.86 -0.01 -18.69
N ASN A 41 2.72 0.27 -19.67
CA ASN A 41 2.61 1.47 -20.49
C ASN A 41 1.87 1.11 -21.78
N CYS A 42 0.90 1.93 -22.15
CA CYS A 42 0.16 1.82 -23.40
C CYS A 42 0.00 3.22 -23.98
N THR A 43 0.79 3.50 -25.01
CA THR A 43 0.72 4.78 -25.73
C THR A 43 -0.21 4.63 -26.93
N ILE A 44 -1.19 5.52 -27.02
CA ILE A 44 -2.03 5.70 -28.20
C ILE A 44 -1.32 6.72 -29.09
N ASP A 45 -0.86 6.30 -30.26
CA ASP A 45 0.01 7.13 -31.10
C ASP A 45 -0.67 8.35 -31.71
N PHE A 46 -1.98 8.24 -31.96
CA PHE A 46 -2.73 9.27 -32.64
C PHE A 46 -4.12 9.39 -32.03
N VAL A 47 -4.38 10.52 -31.38
CA VAL A 47 -5.71 10.93 -30.95
C VAL A 47 -6.43 11.56 -32.14
N ASP A 48 -7.39 10.85 -32.69
CA ASP A 48 -8.27 11.33 -33.75
C ASP A 48 -9.33 12.31 -33.23
N ASP A 49 -9.91 13.08 -34.15
CA ASP A 49 -10.93 14.09 -33.86
C ASP A 49 -12.15 13.56 -33.06
N PRO A 50 -12.80 12.44 -33.45
CA PRO A 50 -13.94 11.94 -32.68
C PRO A 50 -13.52 11.43 -31.29
N PHE A 51 -12.35 10.79 -31.16
CA PHE A 51 -11.84 10.37 -29.86
C PHE A 51 -11.46 11.54 -28.96
N PHE A 52 -10.91 12.62 -29.52
CA PHE A 52 -10.63 13.85 -28.78
C PHE A 52 -11.90 14.44 -28.18
N HIS A 53 -12.97 14.56 -28.98
CA HIS A 53 -14.26 15.06 -28.51
C HIS A 53 -14.94 14.11 -27.51
N LEU A 54 -14.72 12.80 -27.66
CA LEU A 54 -15.19 11.82 -26.69
C LEU A 54 -14.45 11.98 -25.35
N LEU A 55 -13.13 12.14 -25.37
CA LEU A 55 -12.33 12.41 -24.17
C LEU A 55 -12.73 13.73 -23.51
N GLU A 56 -13.01 14.77 -24.29
CA GLU A 56 -13.57 16.02 -23.80
C GLU A 56 -14.88 15.78 -23.04
N PHE A 57 -15.82 15.01 -23.61
CA PHE A 57 -17.06 14.68 -22.94
C PHE A 57 -16.84 13.90 -21.63
N TYR A 58 -15.98 12.88 -21.63
CA TYR A 58 -15.73 12.06 -20.44
C TYR A 58 -15.03 12.85 -19.32
N VAL A 59 -14.04 13.66 -19.67
CA VAL A 59 -13.33 14.49 -18.69
C VAL A 59 -14.19 15.66 -18.22
N HIS A 60 -14.99 16.28 -19.09
CA HIS A 60 -15.82 17.42 -18.72
C HIS A 60 -17.01 17.04 -17.83
N ASN A 61 -17.61 15.87 -18.06
CA ASN A 61 -18.76 15.40 -17.29
C ASN A 61 -18.39 14.45 -16.15
N ASP A 62 -17.09 14.26 -15.89
CA ASP A 62 -16.57 13.22 -14.98
C ASP A 62 -17.24 11.85 -15.21
N ALA A 63 -17.50 11.54 -16.48
CA ALA A 63 -18.20 10.32 -16.87
C ALA A 63 -17.20 9.16 -16.95
N PRO A 64 -17.55 7.97 -16.43
CA PRO A 64 -16.68 6.81 -16.56
C PRO A 64 -16.79 6.17 -17.94
N LEU A 65 -15.65 5.79 -18.49
CA LEU A 65 -15.56 4.84 -19.60
C LEU A 65 -15.91 3.44 -19.09
N THR A 66 -16.64 2.67 -19.89
CA THR A 66 -17.01 1.28 -19.53
C THR A 66 -16.39 0.30 -20.51
N CYS A 67 -15.46 -0.50 -20.03
CA CYS A 67 -14.84 -1.59 -20.76
C CYS A 67 -15.39 -2.94 -20.27
N ARG A 68 -15.20 -3.99 -21.07
CA ARG A 68 -15.53 -5.36 -20.68
C ARG A 68 -14.28 -6.21 -20.75
N ILE A 69 -13.99 -6.95 -19.69
CA ILE A 69 -12.90 -7.92 -19.65
C ILE A 69 -13.47 -9.33 -19.55
N PRO A 70 -12.85 -10.34 -20.17
CA PRO A 70 -13.26 -11.72 -20.01
C PRO A 70 -13.25 -12.12 -18.52
N THR A 71 -14.36 -12.68 -18.04
CA THR A 71 -14.53 -13.10 -16.65
C THR A 71 -13.54 -14.21 -16.26
N ARG A 72 -13.12 -15.02 -17.23
CA ARG A 72 -12.08 -16.04 -17.04
C ARG A 72 -10.88 -15.72 -17.95
N PRO A 73 -9.64 -16.03 -17.51
CA PRO A 73 -8.45 -15.91 -18.33
C PRO A 73 -8.66 -16.59 -19.67
N LEU A 74 -8.28 -15.88 -20.74
CA LEU A 74 -8.28 -16.48 -22.06
C LEU A 74 -7.33 -17.68 -22.06
N PRO A 75 -7.75 -18.83 -22.62
CA PRO A 75 -6.85 -19.95 -22.73
C PRO A 75 -5.68 -19.61 -23.67
N PRO A 76 -4.55 -20.32 -23.55
CA PRO A 76 -3.43 -20.15 -24.47
C PRO A 76 -3.92 -20.27 -25.92
N SER A 77 -3.31 -19.50 -26.82
CA SER A 77 -3.75 -19.26 -28.21
C SER A 77 -4.13 -20.49 -29.04
N ALA A 78 -3.65 -21.68 -28.67
CA ALA A 78 -4.03 -22.96 -29.28
C ALA A 78 -5.49 -23.39 -29.05
N LEU A 79 -6.19 -22.82 -28.06
CA LEU A 79 -7.57 -23.19 -27.67
C LEU A 79 -8.56 -22.02 -27.82
N LYS A 80 -8.18 -20.99 -28.60
CA LYS A 80 -8.97 -19.78 -28.76
C LYS A 80 -10.33 -20.05 -29.44
N GLU A 81 -10.33 -20.86 -30.50
CA GLU A 81 -11.54 -21.19 -31.27
C GLU A 81 -12.56 -22.00 -30.45
N GLU A 82 -12.09 -23.00 -29.70
CA GLU A 82 -12.95 -23.82 -28.82
C GLU A 82 -13.57 -23.01 -27.67
N TYR A 83 -12.84 -22.01 -27.17
CA TYR A 83 -13.33 -21.11 -26.13
C TYR A 83 -14.35 -20.10 -26.66
N GLU A 84 -14.13 -19.54 -27.85
CA GLU A 84 -15.06 -18.61 -28.49
C GLU A 84 -16.39 -19.29 -28.87
N GLU A 85 -16.37 -20.57 -29.26
CA GLU A 85 -17.58 -21.36 -29.53
C GLU A 85 -18.39 -21.71 -28.27
N GLY A 86 -17.70 -21.99 -27.15
CA GLY A 86 -18.32 -22.34 -25.87
C GLY A 86 -18.83 -21.14 -25.06
N THR A 87 -18.37 -19.94 -25.39
CA THR A 87 -18.64 -18.72 -24.63
C THR A 87 -19.76 -17.90 -25.28
N LYS A 88 -20.92 -18.54 -25.50
CA LYS A 88 -22.12 -17.83 -25.96
C LYS A 88 -22.84 -17.24 -24.76
N ASP A 89 -22.86 -15.91 -24.67
CA ASP A 89 -23.68 -15.20 -23.71
C ASP A 89 -25.16 -15.49 -24.02
N MET A 90 -25.83 -16.20 -23.12
CA MET A 90 -27.25 -16.57 -23.26
C MET A 90 -28.18 -15.40 -22.91
N THR A 91 -27.63 -14.26 -22.45
CA THR A 91 -28.43 -13.06 -22.23
C THR A 91 -28.60 -12.29 -23.53
N GLU A 92 -29.80 -12.37 -24.12
CA GLU A 92 -30.26 -11.48 -25.20
C GLU A 92 -30.45 -10.06 -24.63
N GLY A 93 -29.34 -9.38 -24.37
CA GLY A 93 -29.34 -8.07 -23.76
C GLY A 93 -27.96 -7.70 -23.25
N GLN A 94 -27.41 -6.61 -23.77
CA GLN A 94 -26.07 -6.13 -23.46
C GLN A 94 -26.05 -5.43 -22.09
N GLY A 95 -26.38 -6.17 -21.04
CA GLY A 95 -26.37 -5.70 -19.66
C GLY A 95 -25.07 -6.03 -18.94
N ALA A 96 -24.88 -5.44 -17.75
CA ALA A 96 -23.84 -5.77 -16.78
C ALA A 96 -24.00 -7.17 -16.14
N LEU A 97 -24.95 -7.97 -16.64
CA LEU A 97 -25.33 -9.29 -16.12
C LEU A 97 -24.75 -10.45 -16.96
N SER A 98 -23.88 -10.15 -17.92
CA SER A 98 -23.17 -11.18 -18.69
C SER A 98 -22.29 -12.01 -17.75
N GLU A 99 -22.46 -13.34 -17.77
CA GLU A 99 -21.58 -14.25 -17.02
C GLU A 99 -20.21 -14.42 -17.71
N VAL A 100 -20.13 -14.02 -18.98
CA VAL A 100 -18.94 -14.14 -19.82
C VAL A 100 -17.96 -12.99 -19.59
N TYR A 101 -18.49 -11.78 -19.44
CA TYR A 101 -17.70 -10.56 -19.36
C TYR A 101 -17.94 -9.82 -18.05
N THR A 102 -16.86 -9.49 -17.36
CA THR A 102 -16.90 -8.64 -16.17
C THR A 102 -16.74 -7.18 -16.61
N PRO A 103 -17.60 -6.25 -16.13
CA PRO A 103 -17.43 -4.83 -16.42
C PRO A 103 -16.18 -4.27 -15.73
N MET A 104 -15.43 -3.47 -16.47
CA MET A 104 -14.30 -2.69 -15.99
C MET A 104 -14.59 -1.21 -16.22
N ILE A 105 -14.72 -0.46 -15.13
CA ILE A 105 -15.02 0.97 -15.18
C ILE A 105 -13.71 1.74 -15.17
N VAL A 106 -13.51 2.69 -16.08
CA VAL A 106 -12.31 3.52 -16.17
C VAL A 106 -12.69 4.99 -16.01
N ALA A 107 -12.27 5.60 -14.91
CA ALA A 107 -12.48 7.01 -14.63
C ALA A 107 -11.24 7.82 -15.02
N LEU A 108 -11.35 8.62 -16.09
CA LEU A 108 -10.29 9.54 -16.50
C LEU A 108 -10.49 10.90 -15.83
N THR A 109 -9.41 11.47 -15.29
CA THR A 109 -9.44 12.81 -14.72
C THR A 109 -8.59 13.75 -15.55
N GLY A 110 -9.01 15.01 -15.61
CA GLY A 110 -8.33 16.02 -16.41
C GLY A 110 -8.96 17.38 -16.27
N THR A 111 -8.49 18.32 -17.09
CA THR A 111 -9.09 19.65 -17.21
C THR A 111 -9.21 20.04 -18.66
N LEU A 112 -10.37 20.59 -19.02
CA LEU A 112 -10.65 21.08 -20.37
C LEU A 112 -10.24 22.54 -20.50
N GLN A 113 -9.55 22.86 -21.59
CA GLN A 113 -9.31 24.24 -22.02
C GLN A 113 -9.87 24.43 -23.44
N LEU A 114 -10.03 25.68 -23.87
CA LEU A 114 -10.66 26.04 -25.16
C LEU A 114 -10.05 25.34 -26.39
N SER A 115 -8.76 24.98 -26.34
CA SER A 115 -8.02 24.44 -27.49
C SER A 115 -7.28 23.14 -27.22
N HIS A 116 -7.33 22.63 -25.99
CA HIS A 116 -6.58 21.45 -25.60
C HIS A 116 -7.12 20.85 -24.31
N LEU A 117 -6.88 19.57 -24.13
CA LEU A 117 -7.26 18.81 -22.95
C LEU A 117 -6.01 18.49 -22.13
N HIS A 118 -6.08 18.62 -20.81
CA HIS A 118 -5.05 18.13 -19.91
C HIS A 118 -5.55 16.86 -19.26
N VAL A 119 -4.97 15.71 -19.57
CA VAL A 119 -5.39 14.40 -19.03
C VAL A 119 -4.36 13.86 -18.05
N SER A 120 -4.83 13.35 -16.92
CA SER A 120 -3.99 12.60 -16.00
C SER A 120 -3.77 11.17 -16.54
N THR A 121 -2.56 10.95 -17.04
CA THR A 121 -2.15 9.74 -17.78
C THR A 121 -1.73 8.57 -16.90
N SER A 122 -1.50 8.81 -15.61
CA SER A 122 -1.23 7.75 -14.65
C SER A 122 -2.57 7.21 -14.13
N LEU A 123 -2.83 5.91 -14.29
CA LEU A 123 -4.01 5.23 -13.79
C LEU A 123 -3.61 4.09 -12.86
N ASN A 124 -4.38 3.91 -11.78
CA ASN A 124 -4.37 2.65 -11.04
C ASN A 124 -5.46 1.75 -11.61
N VAL A 125 -5.15 0.46 -11.76
CA VAL A 125 -6.11 -0.57 -12.14
C VAL A 125 -6.20 -1.56 -11.00
N LEU A 126 -7.39 -1.78 -10.48
CA LEU A 126 -7.68 -2.73 -9.42
C LEU A 126 -8.54 -3.86 -10.01
N VAL A 127 -8.09 -5.10 -9.84
CA VAL A 127 -8.81 -6.28 -10.29
C VAL A 127 -9.02 -7.22 -9.11
N HIS A 128 -10.27 -7.55 -8.84
CA HIS A 128 -10.66 -8.50 -7.81
C HIS A 128 -10.93 -9.85 -8.46
N ALA A 129 -10.16 -10.86 -8.05
CA ALA A 129 -10.46 -12.25 -8.35
C ALA A 129 -11.41 -12.83 -7.30
N ALA A 130 -12.26 -13.76 -7.74
CA ALA A 130 -13.05 -14.58 -6.83
C ALA A 130 -12.13 -15.46 -5.98
N PRO A 131 -12.50 -15.74 -4.72
CA PRO A 131 -11.74 -16.65 -3.87
C PRO A 131 -11.59 -18.01 -4.54
N ARG A 132 -10.37 -18.57 -4.50
CA ARG A 132 -10.06 -19.88 -5.10
C ARG A 132 -10.95 -21.02 -4.61
N SER A 133 -11.49 -20.91 -3.39
CA SER A 133 -12.41 -21.88 -2.80
C SER A 133 -13.81 -21.88 -3.42
N VAL A 134 -14.21 -20.77 -4.05
CA VAL A 134 -15.55 -20.60 -4.65
C VAL A 134 -15.48 -20.73 -6.16
N ALA A 135 -14.62 -19.93 -6.80
CA ALA A 135 -14.49 -19.88 -8.25
C ALA A 135 -13.03 -19.57 -8.63
N PRO A 136 -12.19 -20.61 -8.82
CA PRO A 136 -10.79 -20.41 -9.17
C PRO A 136 -10.64 -19.81 -10.57
N GLY A 137 -9.81 -18.78 -10.70
CA GLY A 137 -9.53 -18.16 -11.99
C GLY A 137 -10.66 -17.27 -12.52
N THR A 138 -11.62 -16.87 -11.68
CA THR A 138 -12.69 -15.96 -12.09
C THR A 138 -12.39 -14.54 -11.62
N ILE A 139 -12.56 -13.56 -12.50
CA ILE A 139 -12.56 -12.15 -12.17
C ILE A 139 -13.97 -11.79 -11.69
N ALA A 140 -14.06 -11.12 -10.55
CA ALA A 140 -15.33 -10.72 -9.94
C ALA A 140 -15.67 -9.26 -10.20
N ALA A 141 -14.66 -8.38 -10.18
CA ALA A 141 -14.82 -6.96 -10.45
C ALA A 141 -13.50 -6.33 -10.90
N ALA A 142 -13.57 -5.28 -11.71
CA ALA A 142 -12.42 -4.48 -12.09
C ALA A 142 -12.78 -3.00 -12.17
N THR A 143 -11.82 -2.14 -11.82
CA THR A 143 -11.97 -0.68 -11.94
C THR A 143 -10.60 -0.06 -12.17
N ALA A 144 -10.58 1.07 -12.88
CA ALA A 144 -9.41 1.89 -13.07
C ALA A 144 -9.75 3.36 -12.88
N TYR A 145 -8.79 4.12 -12.38
CA TYR A 145 -8.96 5.55 -12.15
C TYR A 145 -7.64 6.29 -12.29
N SER A 146 -7.71 7.48 -12.88
CA SER A 146 -6.58 8.39 -12.99
C SER A 146 -6.12 8.89 -11.61
N ILE A 147 -4.81 9.09 -11.47
CA ILE A 147 -4.16 9.59 -10.27
C ILE A 147 -3.24 10.77 -10.61
N SER A 148 -3.35 11.84 -9.84
CA SER A 148 -2.51 13.02 -9.98
C SER A 148 -1.12 12.82 -9.35
N ARG A 149 -0.32 11.89 -9.90
CA ARG A 149 1.09 11.69 -9.51
C ARG A 149 2.03 12.58 -10.31
N GLU A 150 1.75 12.72 -11.60
CA GLU A 150 2.53 13.47 -12.57
C GLU A 150 1.69 14.64 -13.10
N PRO A 151 2.32 15.72 -13.59
CA PRO A 151 1.58 16.81 -14.22
C PRO A 151 0.74 16.25 -15.38
N PRO A 152 -0.51 16.72 -15.55
CA PRO A 152 -1.38 16.21 -16.60
C PRO A 152 -0.77 16.52 -17.96
N THR A 153 -0.95 15.58 -18.90
CA THR A 153 -0.42 15.70 -20.25
C THR A 153 -1.38 16.55 -21.08
N ARG A 154 -0.84 17.58 -21.73
CA ARG A 154 -1.58 18.38 -22.71
C ARG A 154 -1.75 17.56 -23.99
N ILE A 155 -2.97 17.51 -24.50
CA ILE A 155 -3.37 16.78 -25.70
C ILE A 155 -4.13 17.74 -26.61
N VAL A 156 -3.77 17.74 -27.89
CA VAL A 156 -4.59 18.23 -29.00
C VAL A 156 -4.85 17.09 -30.00
N ILE A 157 -5.73 17.33 -30.97
CA ILE A 157 -5.99 16.39 -32.06
C ILE A 157 -4.67 16.12 -32.81
N GLY A 158 -4.34 14.84 -32.95
CA GLY A 158 -3.13 14.34 -33.58
C GLY A 158 -1.94 14.13 -32.63
N ASP A 159 -2.06 14.49 -31.35
CA ASP A 159 -1.04 14.15 -30.35
C ASP A 159 -1.12 12.68 -29.94
N ALA A 160 -0.01 12.16 -29.40
CA ALA A 160 0.03 10.87 -28.74
C ALA A 160 -0.47 10.97 -27.28
N LEU A 161 -1.21 9.97 -26.83
CA LEU A 161 -1.70 9.85 -25.46
C LEU A 161 -1.00 8.69 -24.74
N PRO A 162 0.04 8.96 -23.93
CA PRO A 162 0.77 7.93 -23.20
C PRO A 162 0.02 7.55 -21.92
N LEU A 163 -0.65 6.40 -21.87
CA LEU A 163 -1.33 5.92 -20.65
C LEU A 163 -0.43 4.97 -19.87
N ARG A 164 -0.41 5.12 -18.53
CA ARG A 164 0.41 4.31 -17.63
C ARG A 164 -0.50 3.66 -16.60
N PHE A 165 -0.59 2.34 -16.64
CA PHE A 165 -1.49 1.55 -15.80
C PHE A 165 -0.69 0.82 -14.73
N SER A 166 -0.93 1.14 -13.46
CA SER A 166 -0.41 0.38 -12.31
C SER A 166 -1.44 -0.67 -11.91
N VAL A 167 -1.23 -1.92 -12.31
CA VAL A 167 -2.19 -3.01 -12.13
C VAL A 167 -1.96 -3.75 -10.82
N ARG A 168 -3.01 -3.85 -10.00
CA ARG A 168 -3.03 -4.56 -8.72
C ARG A 168 -4.13 -5.60 -8.70
N TRP A 169 -3.77 -6.80 -8.26
CA TRP A 169 -4.66 -7.95 -8.17
C TRP A 169 -4.99 -8.26 -6.71
N TYR A 170 -6.26 -8.42 -6.40
CA TYR A 170 -6.73 -8.89 -5.11
C TYR A 170 -7.29 -10.30 -5.24
N PRO A 171 -6.86 -11.25 -4.39
CA PRO A 171 -7.30 -12.65 -4.46
C PRO A 171 -8.72 -12.87 -3.89
N ASN A 172 -9.37 -11.81 -3.43
CA ASN A 172 -10.70 -11.81 -2.85
C ASN A 172 -11.43 -10.50 -3.23
N THR A 173 -12.75 -10.47 -3.00
CA THR A 173 -13.60 -9.30 -3.25
C THR A 173 -13.59 -8.28 -2.11
N SER A 174 -13.03 -8.64 -0.96
CA SER A 174 -12.87 -7.72 0.17
C SER A 174 -11.69 -6.80 -0.07
N LEU A 175 -11.92 -5.49 -0.01
CA LEU A 175 -10.82 -4.54 0.01
C LEU A 175 -9.94 -4.78 1.25
N PRO A 176 -8.61 -4.61 1.13
CA PRO A 176 -7.73 -4.72 2.29
C PRO A 176 -8.16 -3.69 3.35
N SER A 177 -8.40 -4.16 4.57
CA SER A 177 -8.74 -3.29 5.69
C SER A 177 -7.47 -2.56 6.16
N GLY A 178 -7.33 -1.28 5.85
CA GLY A 178 -6.21 -0.48 6.35
C GLY A 178 -6.27 1.01 6.05
N TRP A 179 -6.52 1.83 7.08
CA TRP A 179 -6.03 3.21 7.19
C TRP A 179 -4.68 3.29 7.93
N ALA A 180 -4.16 2.14 8.35
CA ALA A 180 -2.76 2.03 8.72
C ALA A 180 -2.00 1.82 7.41
N GLY A 181 -1.27 2.84 6.98
CA GLY A 181 -0.38 2.74 5.83
C GLY A 181 0.53 1.52 5.94
N VAL A 182 1.23 1.24 4.85
CA VAL A 182 2.40 0.34 4.83
C VAL A 182 3.48 0.93 5.74
N GLY A 183 3.25 0.86 7.05
CA GLY A 183 4.11 1.26 8.15
C GLY A 183 4.51 -0.04 8.82
N GLY A 184 5.81 -0.31 8.78
CA GLY A 184 6.42 -1.61 9.02
C GLY A 184 5.77 -2.42 10.13
N HIS A 185 5.56 -3.70 9.82
CA HIS A 185 5.10 -4.70 10.76
C HIS A 185 5.86 -4.57 12.09
N LEU A 186 5.15 -4.23 13.16
CA LEU A 186 5.47 -4.76 14.50
C LEU A 186 5.30 -6.28 14.39
N THR A 187 6.27 -6.94 13.77
CA THR A 187 6.30 -8.40 13.71
C THR A 187 6.41 -8.90 15.14
N PHE A 188 5.75 -10.02 15.44
CA PHE A 188 5.91 -10.69 16.73
C PHE A 188 7.40 -10.91 17.06
N SER A 189 8.23 -11.17 16.06
CA SER A 189 9.69 -11.22 16.19
C SER A 189 10.31 -9.93 16.70
N THR A 190 9.94 -8.76 16.17
CA THR A 190 10.47 -7.46 16.64
C THR A 190 10.12 -7.23 18.11
N LEU A 191 8.90 -7.58 18.53
CA LEU A 191 8.46 -7.47 19.92
C LEU A 191 9.27 -8.40 20.84
N VAL A 192 9.48 -9.65 20.41
CA VAL A 192 10.28 -10.64 21.15
C VAL A 192 11.74 -10.18 21.30
N TYR A 193 12.36 -9.67 20.22
CA TYR A 193 13.73 -9.13 20.28
C TYR A 193 13.85 -7.95 21.25
N CYS A 194 12.87 -7.04 21.26
CA CYS A 194 12.83 -5.93 22.22
C CYS A 194 12.69 -6.40 23.67
N LEU A 195 11.84 -7.40 23.94
CA LEU A 195 11.66 -7.93 25.31
C LEU A 195 12.91 -8.68 25.80
N ILE A 196 13.54 -9.49 24.94
CA ILE A 196 14.75 -10.24 25.32
C ILE A 196 15.92 -9.29 25.56
N SER A 197 16.11 -8.28 24.71
CA SER A 197 17.17 -7.28 24.89
C SER A 197 16.97 -6.43 26.15
N ALA A 198 15.74 -6.00 26.44
CA ALA A 198 15.41 -5.31 27.68
C ALA A 198 15.65 -6.20 28.93
N GLY A 199 15.20 -7.47 28.87
CA GLY A 199 15.39 -8.44 29.96
C GLY A 199 16.86 -8.76 30.23
N ALA A 200 17.65 -8.99 29.19
CA ALA A 200 19.08 -9.23 29.30
C ALA A 200 19.82 -8.03 29.90
N SER A 201 19.48 -6.82 29.45
CA SER A 201 20.07 -5.58 29.98
C SER A 201 19.75 -5.39 31.47
N ALA A 202 18.50 -5.62 31.86
CA ALA A 202 18.09 -5.54 33.27
C ALA A 202 18.81 -6.58 34.14
N ALA A 203 18.96 -7.82 33.65
CA ALA A 203 19.66 -8.88 34.38
C ALA A 203 21.15 -8.57 34.59
N ILE A 204 21.83 -8.05 33.55
CA ILE A 204 23.24 -7.63 33.65
C ILE A 204 23.40 -6.48 34.66
N CYS A 205 22.54 -5.46 34.58
CA CYS A 205 22.56 -4.36 35.53
C CYS A 205 22.33 -4.84 36.98
N LEU A 206 21.36 -5.72 37.22
CA LEU A 206 21.10 -6.27 38.56
C LEU A 206 22.28 -7.10 39.09
N ALA A 207 22.89 -7.93 38.24
CA ALA A 207 24.06 -8.72 38.61
C ALA A 207 25.26 -7.82 38.96
N TYR A 208 25.48 -6.74 38.20
CA TYR A 208 26.55 -5.78 38.46
C TYR A 208 26.32 -5.00 39.76
N PHE A 209 25.11 -4.45 39.97
CA PHE A 209 24.79 -3.68 41.17
C PHE A 209 24.86 -4.55 42.44
N ARG A 210 24.37 -5.79 42.41
CA ARG A 210 24.47 -6.70 43.56
C ARG A 210 25.87 -7.29 43.76
N GLY A 211 26.56 -7.66 42.69
CA GLY A 211 27.84 -8.37 42.77
C GLY A 211 29.05 -7.49 42.99
N VAL A 212 29.05 -6.27 42.43
CA VAL A 212 30.23 -5.40 42.42
C VAL A 212 29.99 -4.13 43.22
N GLU A 213 28.88 -3.45 42.98
CA GLU A 213 28.69 -2.10 43.53
C GLU A 213 28.22 -2.11 44.99
N LEU A 214 27.19 -2.89 45.36
CA LEU A 214 26.74 -3.03 46.74
C LEU A 214 27.88 -3.43 47.71
N PRO A 215 28.65 -4.50 47.45
CA PRO A 215 29.73 -4.90 48.37
C PRO A 215 30.89 -3.91 48.38
N ARG A 216 31.17 -3.19 47.28
CA ARG A 216 32.15 -2.09 47.28
C ARG A 216 31.70 -0.92 48.16
N ARG A 217 30.43 -0.52 48.07
CA ARG A 217 29.86 0.57 48.89
C ARG A 217 29.76 0.18 50.36
N LEU A 218 29.35 -1.06 50.66
CA LEU A 218 29.36 -1.61 52.02
C LEU A 218 30.76 -1.72 52.61
N LYS A 219 31.79 -2.06 51.82
CA LYS A 219 33.19 -2.04 52.29
C LYS A 219 33.70 -0.63 52.55
N MET A 220 33.31 0.38 51.76
CA MET A 220 33.69 1.78 52.04
C MET A 220 32.99 2.31 53.31
N HIS A 221 31.67 2.12 53.46
CA HIS A 221 30.95 2.54 54.67
C HIS A 221 31.30 1.69 55.91
N GLY A 222 31.68 0.42 55.73
CA GLY A 222 32.22 -0.43 56.78
C GLY A 222 33.61 0.00 57.23
N LYS A 223 34.46 0.49 56.32
CA LYS A 223 35.77 1.03 56.67
C LYS A 223 35.66 2.39 57.38
N ASP A 224 34.64 3.19 57.05
CA ASP A 224 34.36 4.44 57.76
C ASP A 224 33.77 4.22 59.17
N ARG A 225 33.10 3.07 59.41
CA ARG A 225 32.65 2.66 60.76
C ARG A 225 33.70 1.89 61.57
N ILE A 226 34.63 1.18 60.93
CA ILE A 226 35.72 0.46 61.61
C ILE A 226 36.94 1.36 61.83
N GLY A 227 37.13 2.41 61.02
CA GLY A 227 38.15 3.45 61.23
C GLY A 227 37.82 4.44 62.35
N GLY A 228 36.64 4.34 62.97
CA GLY A 228 36.17 5.23 64.04
C GLY A 228 35.93 4.56 65.40
N MET A 229 36.29 3.28 65.57
CA MET A 229 35.86 2.49 66.75
C MET A 229 36.97 1.72 67.49
N GLU A 230 38.27 1.87 67.16
CA GLU A 230 39.31 1.18 67.95
C GLU A 230 40.57 2.02 68.17
N ARG A 231 40.47 2.93 69.14
CA ARG A 231 41.55 3.35 70.06
C ARG A 231 40.91 4.25 71.13
N GLY A 232 40.55 3.82 72.33
CA GLY A 232 40.65 2.54 73.00
C GLY A 232 40.18 2.77 74.44
N ALA A 233 39.39 1.85 74.99
CA ALA A 233 39.12 1.77 76.41
C ALA A 233 39.23 0.30 76.80
N GLY A 234 40.44 -0.10 77.20
CA GLY A 234 40.72 -1.49 77.55
C GLY A 234 42.16 -1.88 77.82
N LEU A 235 43.04 -0.98 78.29
CA LEU A 235 43.94 -1.27 79.42
C LEU A 235 44.68 0.02 79.84
N GLY A 236 44.37 0.52 81.05
CA GLY A 236 45.25 1.37 81.86
C GLY A 236 45.52 2.82 81.40
N GLY A 237 45.36 3.75 82.35
CA GLY A 237 46.23 4.93 82.46
C GLY A 237 45.70 6.27 81.94
N TYR A 238 45.31 7.12 82.90
CA TYR A 238 45.48 8.59 82.97
C TYR A 238 45.35 9.45 81.70
N GLY A 239 44.42 10.42 81.71
CA GLY A 239 44.53 11.59 80.83
C GLY A 239 43.25 12.40 80.60
N ILE A 240 42.91 13.22 81.59
CA ILE A 240 42.22 14.53 81.56
C ILE A 240 41.53 14.99 80.26
N ALA A 241 40.24 15.32 80.41
CA ALA A 241 39.35 15.99 79.47
C ALA A 241 39.76 17.43 79.13
N ASN A 242 39.47 17.90 77.90
CA ASN A 242 39.20 19.32 77.67
C ASN A 242 38.47 19.65 76.35
N GLY A 243 37.51 20.58 76.41
CA GLY A 243 36.94 21.42 75.33
C GLY A 243 36.04 20.70 74.30
N GLY A 244 34.77 21.03 74.10
CA GLY A 244 34.15 22.36 74.01
C GLY A 244 33.84 22.66 72.54
N GLY A 245 32.56 22.66 72.14
CA GLY A 245 32.19 23.01 70.76
C GLY A 245 30.72 22.79 70.42
N TYR A 246 29.95 23.87 70.47
CA TYR A 246 28.55 23.99 70.04
C TYR A 246 28.41 23.90 68.52
N GLY A 247 27.28 23.37 68.03
CA GLY A 247 26.93 23.40 66.60
C GLY A 247 25.50 22.96 66.31
N TYR A 248 24.62 23.95 66.20
CA TYR A 248 23.22 23.90 65.79
C TYR A 248 22.96 23.16 64.47
N GLY A 249 21.76 22.62 64.29
CA GLY A 249 21.20 22.53 62.92
C GLY A 249 20.09 21.51 62.67
N ILE A 250 18.87 21.82 63.13
CA ILE A 250 17.61 21.77 62.36
C ILE A 250 17.12 20.41 61.83
N GLY A 251 15.92 20.04 62.28
CA GLY A 251 15.21 18.81 61.93
C GLY A 251 14.21 18.90 60.78
N LYS A 252 13.59 17.73 60.55
CA LYS A 252 12.29 17.47 59.89
C LYS A 252 11.64 16.38 60.76
N ARG A 253 10.58 16.65 61.53
CA ARG A 253 9.14 16.67 61.16
C ARG A 253 8.70 15.42 60.42
N ASP A 254 8.01 14.56 61.17
CA ASP A 254 6.89 13.75 60.71
C ASP A 254 5.72 14.67 60.27
#